data_AF-A0A6L9ZLF5-F1
#
_entry.id   AF-A0A6L9ZLF5-F1
#
_cell.length_a   1.000
_cell.length_b   1.000
_cell.length_c   1.000
_cell.angle_alpha   90.00
_cell.angle_beta   90.00
_cell.angle_gamma   90.00
#
_symmetry.space_group_name_H-M   'P 1'
#
loop_
_entity.id
_entity.type
_entity.pdbx_description
1 polymer ?
#
loop_
_entity_poly.entity_id
_entity_poly.type
_entity_poly.pdbx_seq_one_letter_code
_entity_poly.pdbx_strand_id
1 'polypeptide(L)'
;SSISQATDFLGETPSFWGRYFEGPFGGRCTDPQPFTSLQYEPSQENQPLSSSNIALLPVASSTLDVSSSSVQCAQKDAQVQAQTFLKDLGENNLASQGKEFYIFLDVEESEPPLNPTYYLAWSQAIQNASTSEVKLLPGVYMSVADNASAEQLNSSIAGGAICSGLWIAGYPYAEGWQGSLPSWNEGYEATPETPVNCPVLIWQFAQNLDTVFDLDMLNPQYAEQTLHRLAVPPSSTF
;
A
#
# COMPACT_ATOMS: atom_id res chain seq x y z
N SER A 1 8.15 18.86 9.65
CA SER A 1 7.92 17.80 8.65
C SER A 1 6.51 17.27 8.83
N SER A 2 5.96 16.57 7.82
CA SER A 2 4.68 15.86 7.92
C SER A 2 4.66 14.88 9.11
N ILE A 3 5.78 14.20 9.40
CA ILE A 3 5.92 13.31 10.58
C ILE A 3 5.66 14.03 11.91
N SER A 4 6.18 15.26 12.08
CA SER A 4 5.95 16.04 13.31
C SER A 4 4.48 16.41 13.46
N GLN A 5 3.83 16.82 12.37
CA GLN A 5 2.41 17.19 12.38
C GLN A 5 1.53 15.97 12.68
N ALA A 6 1.84 14.81 12.08
CA ALA A 6 1.17 13.56 12.40
C ALA A 6 1.40 13.16 13.86
N THR A 7 2.62 13.33 14.38
CA THR A 7 2.93 13.04 15.79
C THR A 7 2.13 13.94 16.74
N ASP A 8 2.04 15.23 16.44
CA ASP A 8 1.28 16.19 17.24
C ASP A 8 -0.22 15.86 17.22
N PHE A 9 -0.74 15.43 16.06
CA PHE A 9 -2.14 15.02 15.90
C PHE A 9 -2.45 13.72 16.64
N LEU A 10 -1.64 12.67 16.44
CA LEU A 10 -1.85 11.36 17.04
C LEU A 10 -1.55 11.37 18.55
N GLY A 11 -0.74 12.32 19.03
CA GLY A 11 -0.18 12.32 20.39
C GLY A 11 0.97 11.33 20.57
N GLU A 12 1.35 10.61 19.52
CA GLU A 12 2.45 9.65 19.47
C GLU A 12 3.03 9.56 18.04
N THR A 13 4.24 9.04 17.92
CA THR A 13 4.88 8.86 16.61
C THR A 13 4.15 7.77 15.80
N PRO A 14 3.81 8.02 14.51
CA PRO A 14 3.20 7.02 13.66
C PRO A 14 4.03 5.73 13.60
N SER A 15 3.39 4.57 13.65
CA SER A 15 4.10 3.29 13.50
C SER A 15 4.50 2.99 12.05
N PHE A 16 3.77 3.54 11.09
CA PHE A 16 4.04 3.37 9.67
C PHE A 16 3.66 4.61 8.85
N TRP A 17 4.13 4.66 7.60
CA TRP A 17 3.91 5.76 6.68
C TRP A 17 3.70 5.24 5.25
N GLY A 18 2.54 5.55 4.64
CA GLY A 18 2.21 5.18 3.27
C GLY A 18 3.07 5.94 2.27
N ARG A 19 3.72 5.23 1.33
CA ARG A 19 4.48 5.85 0.23
C ARG A 19 4.38 5.06 -1.06
N TYR A 20 4.25 5.81 -2.15
CA TYR A 20 4.44 5.29 -3.49
C TYR A 20 5.94 5.09 -3.75
N PHE A 21 6.36 3.86 -4.04
CA PHE A 21 7.78 3.55 -4.34
C PHE A 21 8.11 3.74 -5.81
N GLU A 22 7.10 3.71 -6.66
CA GLU A 22 7.19 4.26 -8.00
C GLU A 22 6.48 5.61 -8.02
N GLY A 23 7.09 6.59 -8.66
CA GLY A 23 6.35 7.79 -9.02
C GLY A 23 5.17 7.47 -9.89
N PRO A 24 4.12 8.31 -9.88
CA PRO A 24 3.05 8.09 -10.81
C PRO A 24 3.64 8.18 -12.21
N PHE A 25 3.71 7.02 -12.84
CA PHE A 25 2.97 6.80 -14.06
C PHE A 25 1.58 7.43 -13.92
N GLY A 26 1.48 8.76 -14.08
CA GLY A 26 0.24 9.43 -14.50
C GLY A 26 -0.08 9.10 -15.95
N GLY A 27 0.24 7.88 -16.37
CA GLY A 27 0.44 7.49 -17.73
C GLY A 27 0.52 5.98 -17.77
N ARG A 28 -0.36 5.38 -18.56
CA ARG A 28 -0.49 3.93 -18.72
C ARG A 28 0.87 3.30 -19.01
N CYS A 29 1.04 1.98 -18.85
CA CYS A 29 2.22 1.26 -19.31
C CYS A 29 2.60 1.58 -20.77
N THR A 30 1.63 2.03 -21.56
CA THR A 30 1.77 2.48 -22.96
C THR A 30 2.22 3.93 -23.14
N ASP A 31 2.13 4.78 -22.12
CA ASP A 31 2.44 6.22 -22.18
C ASP A 31 2.96 6.75 -20.82
N PRO A 32 4.22 6.44 -20.45
CA PRO A 32 4.80 6.85 -19.17
C PRO A 32 4.94 8.37 -19.02
N GLN A 33 4.50 8.92 -17.88
CA GLN A 33 4.67 10.33 -17.53
C GLN A 33 5.76 10.54 -16.45
N PRO A 34 6.37 11.73 -16.37
CA PRO A 34 7.48 11.99 -15.45
C PRO A 34 7.05 12.16 -13.98
N PHE A 35 8.04 11.92 -13.11
CA PHE A 35 8.01 11.92 -11.66
C PHE A 35 7.27 13.14 -11.02
N THR A 36 6.27 12.89 -10.16
CA THR A 36 5.66 13.90 -9.28
C THR A 36 6.23 13.82 -7.85
N SER A 37 5.94 14.81 -7.01
CA SER A 37 6.42 14.96 -5.63
C SER A 37 5.76 14.03 -4.60
N LEU A 38 4.97 13.02 -5.00
CA LEU A 38 4.20 12.16 -4.09
C LEU A 38 4.90 10.83 -3.72
N GLN A 39 6.03 10.54 -4.34
CA GLN A 39 6.75 9.26 -4.27
C GLN A 39 7.87 9.31 -3.24
N TYR A 40 8.17 8.16 -2.67
CA TYR A 40 9.24 7.97 -1.71
C TYR A 40 10.56 8.58 -2.20
N GLU A 41 11.15 9.46 -1.40
CA GLU A 41 12.45 10.05 -1.69
C GLU A 41 13.49 9.59 -0.66
N PRO A 42 14.27 8.52 -0.95
CA PRO A 42 15.22 7.96 0.00
C PRO A 42 16.21 8.98 0.56
N SER A 43 16.65 9.94 -0.26
CA SER A 43 17.59 10.99 0.17
C SER A 43 17.01 11.97 1.18
N GLN A 44 15.69 12.11 1.24
CA GLN A 44 15.00 13.03 2.15
C GLN A 44 14.36 12.29 3.34
N GLU A 45 13.94 11.03 3.13
CA GLU A 45 13.02 10.34 4.04
C GLU A 45 13.65 9.20 4.83
N ASN A 46 14.71 8.57 4.31
CA ASN A 46 15.39 7.45 4.98
C ASN A 46 15.73 7.80 6.44
N GLN A 47 16.46 8.90 6.63
CA GLN A 47 16.95 9.30 7.95
C GLN A 47 15.83 9.64 8.96
N PRO A 48 14.84 10.50 8.65
CA PRO A 48 13.80 10.82 9.61
C PRO A 48 12.89 9.63 9.93
N LEU A 49 12.57 8.77 8.95
CA LEU A 49 11.75 7.57 9.19
C LEU A 49 12.52 6.51 10.00
N SER A 50 13.75 6.22 9.62
CA SER A 50 14.61 5.23 10.30
C SER A 50 14.90 5.64 11.76
N SER A 51 15.24 6.91 11.99
CA SER A 51 15.52 7.41 13.36
C SER A 51 14.29 7.40 14.28
N SER A 52 13.09 7.39 13.69
CA SER A 52 11.82 7.35 14.42
C SER A 52 11.20 5.93 14.43
N ASN A 53 11.90 4.93 13.87
CA ASN A 53 11.42 3.56 13.70
C ASN A 53 10.04 3.47 13.01
N ILE A 54 9.81 4.33 12.02
CA ILE A 54 8.58 4.36 11.23
C ILE A 54 8.74 3.43 10.04
N ALA A 55 7.90 2.41 9.95
CA ALA A 55 7.91 1.48 8.84
C ALA A 55 7.24 2.07 7.59
N LEU A 56 7.69 1.71 6.41
CA LEU A 56 7.07 2.12 5.15
C LEU A 56 5.98 1.14 4.77
N LEU A 57 4.80 1.69 4.44
CA LEU A 57 3.70 0.99 3.79
C LEU A 57 3.81 1.24 2.27
N PRO A 58 4.36 0.28 1.50
CA PRO A 58 4.65 0.51 0.09
C PRO A 58 3.41 0.36 -0.79
N VAL A 59 3.18 1.39 -1.59
CA VAL A 59 2.06 1.51 -2.53
C VAL A 59 2.58 1.47 -3.96
N ALA A 60 1.94 0.69 -4.81
CA ALA A 60 2.16 0.66 -6.24
C ALA A 60 1.18 1.62 -6.92
N SER A 61 1.68 2.59 -7.68
CA SER A 61 0.89 3.68 -8.25
C SER A 61 0.29 3.33 -9.62
N SER A 62 -0.02 2.06 -9.87
CA SER A 62 -0.46 1.56 -11.18
C SER A 62 -1.97 1.74 -11.44
N THR A 63 -2.64 2.64 -10.71
CA THR A 63 -4.11 2.82 -10.68
C THR A 63 -4.72 2.96 -12.07
N LEU A 64 -4.06 3.64 -13.01
CA LEU A 64 -4.57 3.87 -14.37
C LEU A 64 -4.54 2.63 -15.28
N ASP A 65 -3.79 1.59 -14.90
CA ASP A 65 -3.64 0.36 -15.66
C ASP A 65 -4.42 -0.81 -15.08
N VAL A 66 -4.97 -0.69 -13.86
CA VAL A 66 -5.64 -1.80 -13.16
C VAL A 66 -6.80 -2.40 -13.96
N SER A 67 -7.43 -1.61 -14.83
CA SER A 67 -8.53 -2.04 -15.71
C SER A 67 -8.09 -2.70 -17.02
N SER A 68 -6.79 -2.68 -17.33
CA SER A 68 -6.21 -3.27 -18.54
C SER A 68 -6.32 -4.78 -18.54
N SER A 69 -6.56 -5.43 -19.68
CA SER A 69 -6.43 -6.89 -19.80
C SER A 69 -5.02 -7.35 -20.20
N SER A 70 -4.07 -6.43 -20.30
CA SER A 70 -2.70 -6.72 -20.75
C SER A 70 -1.87 -7.36 -19.65
N VAL A 71 -1.58 -8.66 -19.80
CA VAL A 71 -0.64 -9.40 -18.92
C VAL A 71 0.75 -8.75 -18.91
N GLN A 72 1.22 -8.27 -20.06
CA GLN A 72 2.55 -7.66 -20.20
C GLN A 72 2.65 -6.33 -19.44
N CYS A 73 1.56 -5.55 -19.45
CA CYS A 73 1.42 -4.33 -18.66
C CYS A 73 1.53 -4.66 -17.16
N ALA A 74 0.66 -5.52 -16.67
CA ALA A 74 0.63 -5.95 -15.27
C ALA A 74 1.98 -6.47 -14.76
N GLN A 75 2.68 -7.27 -15.58
CA GLN A 75 4.00 -7.80 -15.24
C GLN A 75 5.07 -6.70 -15.17
N LYS A 76 5.05 -5.75 -16.10
CA LYS A 76 5.99 -4.65 -16.14
C LYS A 76 5.80 -3.74 -14.92
N ASP A 77 4.57 -3.38 -14.62
CA ASP A 77 4.23 -2.50 -13.49
C ASP A 77 4.67 -3.16 -12.18
N ALA A 78 4.32 -4.43 -11.97
CA ALA A 78 4.78 -5.20 -10.81
C ALA A 78 6.31 -5.29 -10.69
N GLN A 79 7.02 -5.51 -11.80
CA GLN A 79 8.48 -5.60 -11.81
C GLN A 79 9.14 -4.27 -11.44
N VAL A 80 8.64 -3.15 -11.97
CA VAL A 80 9.15 -1.81 -11.66
C VAL A 80 8.97 -1.51 -10.18
N GLN A 81 7.78 -1.77 -9.64
CA GLN A 81 7.49 -1.58 -8.23
C GLN A 81 8.41 -2.42 -7.33
N ALA A 82 8.50 -3.73 -7.61
CA ALA A 82 9.32 -4.64 -6.81
C ALA A 82 10.81 -4.28 -6.86
N GLN A 83 11.34 -3.96 -8.05
CA GLN A 83 12.74 -3.57 -8.20
C GLN A 83 13.05 -2.26 -7.48
N THR A 84 12.14 -1.29 -7.54
CA THR A 84 12.34 0.00 -6.88
C THR A 84 12.30 -0.15 -5.36
N PHE A 85 11.33 -0.91 -4.83
CA PHE A 85 11.27 -1.25 -3.41
C PHE A 85 12.55 -1.94 -2.91
N LEU A 86 13.00 -2.99 -3.60
CA LEU A 86 14.22 -3.73 -3.23
C LEU A 86 15.48 -2.86 -3.31
N LYS A 87 15.57 -2.02 -4.34
CA LYS A 87 16.70 -1.12 -4.55
C LYS A 87 16.76 -0.03 -3.47
N ASP A 88 15.65 0.66 -3.25
CA ASP A 88 15.61 1.86 -2.40
C ASP A 88 15.75 1.53 -0.92
N LEU A 89 15.23 0.37 -0.50
CA LEU A 89 15.37 -0.11 0.88
C LEU A 89 16.61 -0.97 1.09
N GLY A 90 17.18 -1.54 0.02
CA GLY A 90 18.33 -2.42 0.04
C GLY A 90 18.01 -3.82 0.56
N GLU A 91 18.33 -4.84 -0.23
CA GLU A 91 18.03 -6.25 0.12
C GLU A 91 18.62 -6.69 1.47
N ASN A 92 19.83 -6.25 1.81
CA ASN A 92 20.46 -6.60 3.10
C ASN A 92 19.70 -6.02 4.29
N ASN A 93 19.18 -4.80 4.16
CA ASN A 93 18.38 -4.17 5.21
C ASN A 93 17.05 -4.92 5.36
N LEU A 94 16.36 -5.21 4.25
CA LEU A 94 15.13 -6.01 4.25
C LEU A 94 15.34 -7.41 4.84
N ALA A 95 16.42 -8.10 4.45
CA ALA A 95 16.75 -9.43 4.96
C ALA A 95 16.98 -9.44 6.48
N SER A 96 17.46 -8.33 7.06
CA SER A 96 17.68 -8.18 8.50
C SER A 96 16.40 -7.95 9.31
N GLN A 97 15.29 -7.57 8.67
CA GLN A 97 14.05 -7.14 9.34
C GLN A 97 12.93 -8.17 9.36
N GLY A 98 12.95 -9.20 8.50
CA GLY A 98 11.86 -10.20 8.49
C GLY A 98 11.67 -10.97 7.20
N LYS A 99 12.39 -10.61 6.13
CA LYS A 99 12.40 -11.27 4.81
C LYS A 99 11.08 -11.26 4.04
N GLU A 100 9.91 -11.10 4.66
CA GLU A 100 8.63 -11.01 3.95
C GLU A 100 8.08 -9.58 4.03
N PHE A 101 7.77 -8.95 2.89
CA PHE A 101 7.29 -7.56 2.87
C PHE A 101 6.08 -7.38 1.96
N TYR A 102 5.10 -6.60 2.40
CA TYR A 102 3.93 -6.26 1.61
C TYR A 102 4.26 -5.28 0.47
N ILE A 103 3.46 -5.32 -0.60
CA ILE A 103 3.33 -4.29 -1.64
C ILE A 103 1.86 -4.19 -2.01
N PHE A 104 1.24 -3.03 -1.81
CA PHE A 104 -0.19 -2.84 -2.07
C PHE A 104 -0.42 -2.18 -3.42
N LEU A 105 -1.21 -2.82 -4.29
CA LEU A 105 -1.70 -2.20 -5.52
C LEU A 105 -2.80 -1.19 -5.20
N ASP A 106 -2.64 0.04 -5.66
CA ASP A 106 -3.64 1.10 -5.53
C ASP A 106 -4.79 0.90 -6.53
N VAL A 107 -6.01 0.66 -6.02
CA VAL A 107 -7.23 0.51 -6.80
C VAL A 107 -8.26 1.53 -6.31
N GLU A 108 -8.51 2.55 -7.13
CA GLU A 108 -9.43 3.63 -6.79
C GLU A 108 -10.84 3.42 -7.39
N GLU A 109 -11.87 3.71 -6.60
CA GLU A 109 -13.28 3.61 -7.01
C GLU A 109 -13.66 4.57 -8.16
N SER A 110 -12.93 5.69 -8.27
CA SER A 110 -13.11 6.70 -9.33
C SER A 110 -12.62 6.21 -10.70
N GLU A 111 -11.86 5.12 -10.74
CA GLU A 111 -11.29 4.54 -11.94
C GLU A 111 -12.09 3.33 -12.43
N PRO A 112 -11.91 2.88 -13.69
CA PRO A 112 -12.57 1.67 -14.15
C PRO A 112 -12.16 0.47 -13.28
N PRO A 113 -13.08 -0.48 -13.00
CA PRO A 113 -12.81 -1.56 -12.05
C PRO A 113 -11.59 -2.39 -12.39
N LEU A 114 -10.97 -2.96 -11.34
CA LEU A 114 -9.86 -3.89 -11.45
C LEU A 114 -10.16 -5.00 -12.46
N ASN A 115 -9.26 -5.26 -13.39
CA ASN A 115 -9.38 -6.34 -14.33
C ASN A 115 -8.82 -7.64 -13.73
N PRO A 116 -9.55 -8.77 -13.76
CA PRO A 116 -9.06 -9.98 -13.13
C PRO A 116 -7.75 -10.53 -13.70
N THR A 117 -7.57 -10.36 -15.02
CA THR A 117 -6.38 -10.80 -15.75
C THR A 117 -5.17 -9.95 -15.34
N TYR A 118 -5.38 -8.64 -15.14
CA TYR A 118 -4.34 -7.74 -14.65
C TYR A 118 -3.86 -8.18 -13.27
N TYR A 119 -4.76 -8.27 -12.30
CA TYR A 119 -4.37 -8.58 -10.92
C TYR A 119 -3.72 -9.95 -10.78
N LEU A 120 -4.21 -10.96 -11.52
CA LEU A 120 -3.59 -12.27 -11.57
C LEU A 120 -2.13 -12.19 -12.03
N ALA A 121 -1.88 -11.50 -13.15
CA ALA A 121 -0.53 -11.35 -13.69
C ALA A 121 0.37 -10.48 -12.78
N TRP A 122 -0.16 -9.40 -12.24
CA TRP A 122 0.54 -8.47 -11.35
C TRP A 122 0.96 -9.17 -10.05
N SER A 123 0.04 -9.84 -9.36
CA SER A 123 0.32 -10.52 -8.08
C SER A 123 1.35 -11.64 -8.23
N GLN A 124 1.29 -12.39 -9.33
CA GLN A 124 2.30 -13.41 -9.66
C GLN A 124 3.66 -12.78 -9.95
N ALA A 125 3.70 -11.65 -10.66
CA ALA A 125 4.93 -10.95 -10.98
C ALA A 125 5.61 -10.36 -9.74
N ILE A 126 4.85 -9.80 -8.79
CA ILE A 126 5.37 -9.36 -7.49
C ILE A 126 6.05 -10.53 -6.76
N GLN A 127 5.39 -11.69 -6.68
CA GLN A 127 5.96 -12.87 -6.04
C GLN A 127 7.22 -13.36 -6.77
N ASN A 128 7.21 -13.37 -8.10
CA ASN A 128 8.36 -13.79 -8.91
C ASN A 128 9.54 -12.81 -8.82
N ALA A 129 9.31 -11.57 -8.41
CA ALA A 129 10.36 -10.59 -8.16
C ALA A 129 11.02 -10.76 -6.78
N SER A 130 10.51 -11.67 -5.94
CA SER A 130 11.19 -12.09 -4.71
C SER A 130 12.61 -12.60 -5.00
N THR A 131 13.53 -12.34 -4.10
CA THR A 131 14.92 -12.83 -4.15
C THR A 131 15.10 -14.04 -3.24
N SER A 132 16.31 -14.59 -3.16
CA SER A 132 16.60 -15.69 -2.23
C SER A 132 16.47 -15.28 -0.76
N GLU A 133 16.58 -13.99 -0.47
CA GLU A 133 16.58 -13.45 0.90
C GLU A 133 15.30 -12.67 1.23
N VAL A 134 14.59 -12.16 0.22
CA VAL A 134 13.43 -11.29 0.40
C VAL A 134 12.25 -11.78 -0.43
N LYS A 135 11.11 -12.01 0.22
CA LYS A 135 9.83 -12.38 -0.36
C LYS A 135 8.88 -11.20 -0.35
N LEU A 136 8.25 -10.94 -1.50
CA LEU A 136 7.29 -9.86 -1.67
C LEU A 136 5.86 -10.41 -1.66
N LEU A 137 5.00 -9.72 -0.92
CA LEU A 137 3.63 -10.14 -0.63
C LEU A 137 2.65 -9.15 -1.29
N PRO A 138 1.97 -9.54 -2.39
CA PRO A 138 1.02 -8.66 -3.06
C PRO A 138 -0.21 -8.46 -2.17
N GLY A 139 -0.63 -7.21 -2.02
CA GLY A 139 -1.86 -6.78 -1.39
C GLY A 139 -2.62 -5.78 -2.28
N VAL A 140 -3.81 -5.38 -1.86
CA VAL A 140 -4.64 -4.40 -2.58
C VAL A 140 -5.08 -3.31 -1.61
N TYR A 141 -4.88 -2.05 -2.01
CA TYR A 141 -5.61 -0.92 -1.48
C TYR A 141 -6.89 -0.73 -2.27
N MET A 142 -8.04 -0.57 -1.60
CA MET A 142 -9.30 -0.24 -2.30
C MET A 142 -10.36 0.39 -1.38
N SER A 143 -11.34 1.07 -1.96
CA SER A 143 -12.51 1.60 -1.24
C SER A 143 -13.47 0.48 -0.78
N VAL A 144 -14.10 0.65 0.38
CA VAL A 144 -15.24 -0.17 0.85
C VAL A 144 -16.42 -0.14 -0.10
N ALA A 145 -16.57 0.95 -0.86
CA ALA A 145 -17.72 1.16 -1.74
C ALA A 145 -17.48 0.61 -3.16
N ASP A 146 -16.25 0.24 -3.51
CA ASP A 146 -15.91 -0.33 -4.82
C ASP A 146 -16.26 -1.82 -4.92
N ASN A 147 -17.56 -2.09 -4.96
CA ASN A 147 -18.10 -3.44 -5.12
C ASN A 147 -17.65 -4.10 -6.43
N ALA A 148 -17.45 -3.31 -7.49
CA ALA A 148 -17.07 -3.83 -8.79
C ALA A 148 -15.65 -4.40 -8.74
N SER A 149 -14.67 -3.65 -8.26
CA SER A 149 -13.30 -4.16 -8.10
C SER A 149 -13.24 -5.29 -7.07
N ALA A 150 -14.07 -5.27 -6.02
CA ALA A 150 -14.14 -6.35 -5.03
C ALA A 150 -14.56 -7.70 -5.67
N GLU A 151 -15.59 -7.67 -6.53
CA GLU A 151 -16.02 -8.84 -7.30
C GLU A 151 -14.92 -9.35 -8.24
N GLN A 152 -14.25 -8.44 -8.94
CA GLN A 152 -13.15 -8.79 -9.87
C GLN A 152 -11.94 -9.36 -9.13
N LEU A 153 -11.58 -8.81 -7.97
CA LEU A 153 -10.50 -9.31 -7.12
C LEU A 153 -10.81 -10.72 -6.60
N ASN A 154 -12.04 -10.98 -6.17
CA ASN A 154 -12.49 -12.33 -5.81
C ASN A 154 -12.37 -13.31 -6.99
N SER A 155 -12.76 -12.88 -8.19
CA SER A 155 -12.62 -13.67 -9.42
C SER A 155 -11.14 -14.01 -9.69
N SER A 156 -10.23 -13.03 -9.54
CA SER A 156 -8.79 -13.27 -9.65
C SER A 156 -8.28 -14.27 -8.62
N ILE A 157 -8.66 -14.12 -7.34
CA ILE A 157 -8.24 -15.02 -6.26
C ILE A 157 -8.74 -16.45 -6.54
N ALA A 158 -9.99 -16.61 -6.97
CA ALA A 158 -10.54 -17.89 -7.40
C ALA A 158 -9.79 -18.47 -8.62
N GLY A 159 -9.26 -17.60 -9.49
CA GLY A 159 -8.38 -17.93 -10.61
C GLY A 159 -6.92 -18.19 -10.24
N GLY A 160 -6.54 -18.15 -8.96
CA GLY A 160 -5.20 -18.42 -8.47
C GLY A 160 -4.29 -17.18 -8.30
N ALA A 161 -4.87 -15.97 -8.31
CA ALA A 161 -4.15 -14.76 -7.93
C ALA A 161 -3.83 -14.79 -6.43
N ILE A 162 -2.75 -14.10 -6.05
CA ILE A 162 -2.27 -14.07 -4.68
C ILE A 162 -2.71 -12.75 -4.05
N CYS A 163 -3.41 -12.82 -2.93
CA CYS A 163 -3.73 -11.65 -2.10
C CYS A 163 -3.30 -11.95 -0.68
N SER A 164 -2.31 -11.21 -0.18
CA SER A 164 -1.68 -11.41 1.12
C SER A 164 -2.25 -10.47 2.19
N GLY A 165 -3.04 -9.48 1.77
CA GLY A 165 -3.65 -8.49 2.63
C GLY A 165 -4.45 -7.45 1.85
N LEU A 166 -5.47 -6.91 2.50
CA LEU A 166 -6.22 -5.75 2.05
C LEU A 166 -5.91 -4.56 2.94
N TRP A 167 -5.71 -3.42 2.30
CA TRP A 167 -5.76 -2.10 2.91
C TRP A 167 -7.04 -1.45 2.40
N ILE A 168 -8.00 -1.20 3.28
CA ILE A 168 -9.31 -0.74 2.83
C ILE A 168 -9.53 0.70 3.23
N ALA A 169 -10.00 1.52 2.30
CA ALA A 169 -10.42 2.89 2.55
C ALA A 169 -11.92 2.96 2.82
N GLY A 170 -12.28 3.58 3.94
CA GLY A 170 -13.65 3.90 4.27
C GLY A 170 -13.63 5.06 5.26
N TYR A 171 -14.29 6.16 4.91
CA TYR A 171 -14.13 7.43 5.61
C TYR A 171 -15.39 7.82 6.40
N PRO A 172 -15.71 7.14 7.53
CA PRO A 172 -16.78 7.60 8.41
C PRO A 172 -16.44 8.99 9.01
N TYR A 173 -15.17 9.37 8.98
CA TYR A 173 -14.67 10.67 9.38
C TYR A 173 -14.21 11.43 8.13
N ALA A 174 -15.03 12.41 7.71
CA ALA A 174 -14.75 13.25 6.55
C ALA A 174 -13.51 14.16 6.76
N GLU A 175 -13.11 14.86 5.70
CA GLU A 175 -12.03 15.85 5.70
C GLU A 175 -12.14 16.83 6.88
N GLY A 176 -11.03 17.06 7.58
CA GLY A 176 -10.97 18.00 8.71
C GLY A 176 -11.45 17.44 10.04
N TRP A 177 -11.50 16.11 10.19
CA TRP A 177 -11.82 15.48 11.46
C TRP A 177 -10.80 15.84 12.57
N GLN A 178 -11.32 16.30 13.71
CA GLN A 178 -10.56 16.71 14.91
C GLN A 178 -10.94 15.87 16.15
N GLY A 179 -11.51 14.68 15.93
CA GLY A 179 -11.97 13.79 16.99
C GLY A 179 -10.85 12.93 17.59
N SER A 180 -11.19 12.12 18.59
CA SER A 180 -10.31 11.10 19.16
C SER A 180 -10.22 9.89 18.24
N LEU A 181 -9.03 9.29 18.08
CA LEU A 181 -8.81 8.05 17.31
C LEU A 181 -9.96 7.06 17.47
N PRO A 182 -10.60 6.65 16.36
CA PRO A 182 -11.71 5.72 16.44
C PRO A 182 -11.21 4.38 16.97
N SER A 183 -12.10 3.65 17.63
CA SER A 183 -11.83 2.24 17.85
C SER A 183 -11.92 1.48 16.53
N TRP A 184 -11.08 0.44 16.38
CA TRP A 184 -11.29 -0.53 15.31
C TRP A 184 -12.72 -1.07 15.44
N ASN A 185 -13.52 -1.00 14.37
CA ASN A 185 -14.92 -1.43 14.38
C ASN A 185 -15.90 -0.54 15.20
N GLU A 186 -15.65 0.77 15.34
CA GLU A 186 -16.64 1.72 15.86
C GLU A 186 -17.81 1.94 14.89
N GLY A 187 -18.79 1.03 14.91
CA GLY A 187 -19.91 1.01 13.97
C GLY A 187 -19.60 0.19 12.73
N TYR A 188 -20.63 -0.38 12.08
CA TYR A 188 -20.50 -1.28 10.92
C TYR A 188 -19.71 -0.72 9.71
N GLU A 189 -19.35 0.57 9.74
CA GLU A 189 -18.51 1.24 8.74
C GLU A 189 -17.00 1.14 9.03
N ALA A 190 -16.61 0.77 10.26
CA ALA A 190 -15.24 0.83 10.78
C ALA A 190 -14.46 -0.50 10.71
N THR A 191 -15.08 -1.55 10.17
CA THR A 191 -14.37 -2.68 9.59
C THR A 191 -15.14 -3.02 8.34
N PRO A 192 -14.56 -2.90 7.14
CA PRO A 192 -15.26 -3.34 5.96
C PRO A 192 -15.50 -4.84 6.11
N GLU A 193 -16.76 -5.23 6.29
CA GLU A 193 -17.21 -6.51 5.78
C GLU A 193 -17.03 -6.45 4.27
N THR A 194 -15.81 -6.74 3.82
CA THR A 194 -15.53 -6.87 2.40
C THR A 194 -15.90 -8.29 1.98
N PRO A 195 -16.57 -8.47 0.84
CA PRO A 195 -16.81 -9.80 0.30
C PRO A 195 -15.52 -10.46 -0.21
N VAL A 196 -14.39 -9.74 -0.23
CA VAL A 196 -13.12 -10.23 -0.75
C VAL A 196 -12.53 -11.30 0.16
N ASN A 197 -12.20 -12.46 -0.40
CA ASN A 197 -11.56 -13.58 0.30
C ASN A 197 -10.06 -13.33 0.52
N CYS A 198 -9.72 -12.26 1.23
CA CYS A 198 -8.37 -11.84 1.59
C CYS A 198 -8.41 -11.09 2.93
N PRO A 199 -7.42 -11.25 3.84
CA PRO A 199 -7.50 -10.63 5.16
C PRO A 199 -7.37 -9.11 5.09
N VAL A 200 -8.28 -8.38 5.74
CA VAL A 200 -8.14 -6.93 5.96
C VAL A 200 -7.07 -6.67 7.01
N LEU A 201 -5.98 -6.03 6.62
CA LEU A 201 -4.82 -5.75 7.46
C LEU A 201 -4.77 -4.31 7.94
N ILE A 202 -5.25 -3.37 7.12
CA ILE A 202 -5.14 -1.93 7.32
C ILE A 202 -6.47 -1.28 6.94
N TRP A 203 -6.86 -0.26 7.68
CA TRP A 203 -8.03 0.57 7.37
C TRP A 203 -7.60 2.03 7.30
N GLN A 204 -7.80 2.68 6.14
CA GLN A 204 -7.72 4.13 5.99
C GLN A 204 -9.07 4.74 6.40
N PHE A 205 -9.10 5.39 7.56
CA PHE A 205 -10.34 5.83 8.21
C PHE A 205 -10.63 7.33 8.07
N ALA A 206 -9.62 8.11 7.70
CA ALA A 206 -9.74 9.53 7.40
C ALA A 206 -8.75 9.90 6.29
N GLN A 207 -9.15 10.82 5.42
CA GLN A 207 -8.34 11.33 4.33
C GLN A 207 -8.14 12.86 4.45
N ASN A 208 -7.07 13.37 3.87
CA ASN A 208 -6.79 14.80 3.72
C ASN A 208 -6.84 15.60 5.04
N LEU A 209 -6.33 15.05 6.15
CA LEU A 209 -6.25 15.83 7.40
C LEU A 209 -5.31 17.01 7.23
N ASP A 210 -5.88 18.21 7.37
CA ASP A 210 -5.25 19.50 7.09
C ASP A 210 -4.51 19.55 5.73
N THR A 211 -4.95 18.76 4.75
CA THR A 211 -4.33 18.59 3.42
C THR A 211 -2.92 17.96 3.44
N VAL A 212 -2.52 17.32 4.54
CA VAL A 212 -1.13 16.84 4.73
C VAL A 212 -1.00 15.33 4.65
N PHE A 213 -1.88 14.58 5.31
CA PHE A 213 -1.77 13.12 5.39
C PHE A 213 -3.15 12.47 5.59
N ASP A 214 -3.22 11.20 5.23
CA ASP A 214 -4.33 10.31 5.55
C ASP A 214 -4.03 9.56 6.85
N LEU A 215 -5.07 9.04 7.49
CA LEU A 215 -4.92 8.25 8.70
C LEU A 215 -5.34 6.81 8.48
N ASP A 216 -4.44 5.93 8.89
CA ASP A 216 -4.57 4.51 8.81
C ASP A 216 -4.46 3.88 10.19
N MET A 217 -5.15 2.75 10.36
CA MET A 217 -4.97 1.89 11.53
C MET A 217 -4.81 0.44 11.12
N LEU A 218 -4.00 -0.29 11.89
CA LEU A 218 -3.81 -1.73 11.70
C LEU A 218 -4.99 -2.50 12.30
N ASN A 219 -5.39 -3.58 11.63
CA ASN A 219 -6.32 -4.55 12.19
C ASN A 219 -5.70 -5.16 13.46
N PRO A 220 -6.33 -5.02 14.66
CA PRO A 220 -5.79 -5.55 15.90
C PRO A 220 -5.49 -7.06 15.87
N GLN A 221 -6.22 -7.83 15.05
CA GLN A 221 -5.99 -9.26 14.87
C GLN A 221 -4.65 -9.58 14.18
N TYR A 222 -4.18 -8.69 13.30
CA TYR A 222 -2.98 -8.89 12.48
C TYR A 222 -1.89 -7.85 12.75
N ALA A 223 -2.10 -6.89 13.64
CA ALA A 223 -1.28 -5.67 13.75
C ALA A 223 0.23 -5.96 13.87
N GLU A 224 0.64 -6.83 14.77
CA GLU A 224 2.06 -7.20 14.95
C GLU A 224 2.65 -7.84 13.67
N GLN A 225 1.91 -8.78 13.08
CA GLN A 225 2.33 -9.44 11.84
C GLN A 225 2.41 -8.46 10.67
N THR A 226 1.43 -7.56 10.55
CA THR A 226 1.39 -6.56 9.49
C THR A 226 2.58 -5.63 9.62
N LEU A 227 2.81 -5.08 10.82
CA LEU A 227 3.91 -4.15 11.07
C LEU A 227 5.29 -4.79 10.83
N HIS A 228 5.50 -6.05 11.22
CA HIS A 228 6.75 -6.79 10.94
C HIS A 228 6.99 -7.09 9.45
N ARG A 229 5.97 -6.95 8.61
CA ARG A 229 6.05 -7.10 7.15
C ARG A 229 6.03 -5.77 6.41
N LEU A 230 6.14 -4.67 7.15
CA LEU A 230 6.51 -3.36 6.64
C LEU A 230 7.99 -3.14 6.93
N ALA A 231 8.65 -2.32 6.13
CA ALA A 231 10.10 -2.14 6.20
C ALA A 231 10.46 -0.77 6.78
N VAL A 232 11.27 -0.74 7.82
CA VAL A 232 11.92 0.51 8.25
C VAL A 232 13.05 0.81 7.25
N PRO A 233 13.12 2.00 6.66
CA PRO A 233 14.18 2.30 5.70
C PRO A 233 15.56 2.34 6.37
N PRO A 234 16.63 2.13 5.60
CA PRO A 234 17.99 2.29 6.12
C PRO A 234 18.21 3.76 6.54
N SER A 235 19.17 4.03 7.43
CA SER A 235 19.44 5.39 7.92
C SER A 235 20.07 6.32 6.89
N SER A 236 20.56 5.80 5.78
CA SER A 236 21.21 6.54 4.69
C SER A 236 20.85 5.92 3.34
N THR A 237 21.06 6.67 2.25
CA THR A 237 20.99 6.13 0.89
C THR A 237 22.22 5.26 0.58
N PHE A 238 22.06 4.28 -0.30
CA PHE A 238 23.15 3.46 -0.82
C PHE A 238 23.76 4.04 -2.10
#